data_AF-A0AAW1UYD5-F1
#
_entry.id   AF-A0AAW1UYD5-F1
#
_cell.length_a   1.000
_cell.length_b   1.000
_cell.length_c   1.000
_cell.angle_alpha   90.00
_cell.angle_beta   90.00
_cell.angle_gamma   90.00
#
_symmetry.space_group_name_H-M   'P 1'
#
loop_
_entity.id
_entity.type
_entity.pdbx_description
1 polymer ?
#
loop_
_entity_poly.entity_id
_entity_poly.type
_entity_poly.pdbx_seq_one_letter_code
_entity_poly.pdbx_strand_id
1 'polypeptide(L)'
;MSFLVVSGFAPEVTCEAVLNYSKECGLNDYVACERMKTKKEKYQIFFNLAVPLNVEEKYFDADLWPTGIIVNYFQNIQCRKQVKQRTLMNINNKQIYVC
;
A
#
# COMPACT_ATOMS: atom_id res chain seq x y z
N MET A 1 -1.64 13.86 7.70
CA MET A 1 -2.34 12.60 7.42
C MET A 1 -1.30 11.52 7.22
N SER A 2 -1.57 10.32 7.71
CA SER A 2 -0.77 9.12 7.43
C SER A 2 -1.49 8.23 6.42
N PHE A 3 -0.74 7.41 5.71
CA PHE A 3 -1.25 6.48 4.70
C PHE A 3 -0.98 5.05 5.14
N LEU A 4 -2.06 4.29 5.35
CA LEU A 4 -2.02 2.91 5.82
C LEU A 4 -2.50 1.98 4.71
N VAL A 5 -1.75 0.92 4.46
CA VAL A 5 -2.17 -0.16 3.58
C VAL A 5 -2.80 -1.25 4.42
N VAL A 6 -4.07 -1.54 4.17
CA VAL A 6 -4.81 -2.59 4.84
C VAL A 6 -5.14 -3.70 3.83
N SER A 7 -4.91 -4.94 4.21
CA SER A 7 -5.02 -6.12 3.33
C SER A 7 -5.61 -7.31 4.06
N GLY A 8 -6.07 -8.32 3.30
CA GLY A 8 -6.70 -9.53 3.85
C GLY A 8 -8.23 -9.54 3.77
N PHE A 9 -8.84 -8.49 3.19
CA PHE A 9 -10.28 -8.47 2.95
C PHE A 9 -10.68 -9.36 1.78
N ALA A 10 -11.91 -9.86 1.85
CA ALA A 10 -12.55 -10.59 0.78
C ALA A 10 -12.76 -9.69 -0.47
N PRO A 11 -12.70 -10.22 -1.70
CA PRO A 11 -12.74 -9.43 -2.94
C PRO A 11 -13.96 -8.52 -3.14
N GLU A 12 -15.07 -8.88 -2.51
CA GLU A 12 -16.35 -8.18 -2.51
C GLU A 12 -16.40 -6.94 -1.60
N VAL A 13 -15.45 -6.80 -0.68
CA VAL A 13 -15.44 -5.67 0.26
C VAL A 13 -15.16 -4.37 -0.51
N THR A 14 -15.89 -3.32 -0.14
CA THR A 14 -15.82 -1.98 -0.76
C THR A 14 -15.18 -0.98 0.20
N CYS A 15 -14.71 0.15 -0.33
CA CYS A 15 -14.20 1.25 0.51
C CYS A 15 -15.25 1.72 1.52
N GLU A 16 -16.52 1.80 1.11
CA GLU A 16 -17.63 2.19 1.97
C GLU A 16 -17.80 1.25 3.16
N ALA A 17 -17.69 -0.07 2.93
CA ALA A 17 -17.76 -1.05 4.00
C ALA A 17 -16.60 -0.89 5.01
N VAL A 18 -15.39 -0.63 4.54
CA VAL A 18 -14.23 -0.38 5.43
C VAL A 18 -14.40 0.90 6.24
N LEU A 19 -14.89 1.97 5.61
CA LEU A 19 -15.15 3.26 6.28
C LEU A 19 -16.31 3.16 7.27
N ASN A 20 -17.35 2.40 6.96
CA ASN A 20 -18.47 2.18 7.89
C ASN A 20 -18.02 1.35 9.09
N TYR A 21 -17.24 0.30 8.86
CA TYR A 21 -16.65 -0.51 9.93
C TYR A 21 -15.78 0.35 10.88
N SER A 22 -14.91 1.21 10.34
CA SER A 22 -14.09 2.08 11.20
C SER A 22 -14.95 3.02 12.05
N LYS A 23 -16.06 3.54 11.50
CA LYS A 23 -17.02 4.36 12.25
C LYS A 23 -17.73 3.57 13.35
N GLU A 24 -18.13 2.33 13.07
CA GLU A 24 -18.73 1.43 14.07
C GLU A 24 -17.77 1.14 15.23
N CYS A 25 -16.47 1.06 14.95
CA CYS A 25 -15.42 0.96 15.96
C CYS A 25 -15.08 2.29 16.67
N GLY A 26 -15.82 3.37 16.42
CA GLY A 26 -15.62 4.68 17.06
C GLY A 26 -14.54 5.55 16.42
N LEU A 27 -14.07 5.20 15.23
CA LEU A 27 -13.14 6.02 14.43
C LEU A 27 -13.97 6.84 13.43
N ASN A 28 -14.48 7.98 13.92
CA ASN A 28 -15.40 8.84 13.17
C ASN A 28 -14.70 9.99 12.43
N ASP A 29 -13.37 9.98 12.40
CA ASP A 29 -12.58 11.05 11.81
C ASP A 29 -12.56 10.97 10.28
N TYR A 30 -12.18 12.09 9.65
CA TYR A 30 -12.11 12.25 8.20
C TYR A 30 -11.05 11.30 7.59
N VAL A 31 -11.50 10.10 7.26
CA VAL A 31 -10.68 9.03 6.68
C VAL A 31 -11.07 8.87 5.22
N ALA A 32 -10.09 8.91 4.32
CA ALA A 32 -10.30 8.57 2.92
C ALA A 32 -9.82 7.15 2.65
N CYS A 33 -10.57 6.39 1.87
CA CYS A 33 -10.25 5.01 1.53
C CYS A 33 -10.19 4.83 0.01
N GLU A 34 -9.08 4.31 -0.48
CA GLU A 34 -8.86 4.00 -1.89
C GLU A 34 -8.60 2.50 -2.08
N ARG A 35 -9.36 1.85 -2.97
CA ARG A 35 -9.12 0.45 -3.34
C ARG A 35 -7.92 0.36 -4.27
N MET A 36 -6.91 -0.41 -3.87
CA MET A 36 -5.72 -0.64 -4.68
C MET A 36 -5.93 -1.80 -5.65
N LYS A 37 -5.60 -1.58 -6.93
CA LYS A 37 -5.55 -2.65 -7.93
C LYS A 37 -4.25 -3.44 -7.77
N THR A 38 -4.34 -4.73 -7.47
CA THR A 38 -3.17 -5.59 -7.33
C THR A 38 -3.31 -6.86 -8.16
N LYS A 39 -2.20 -7.53 -8.47
CA LYS A 39 -2.22 -8.84 -9.16
C LYS A 39 -2.90 -9.94 -8.34
N LYS A 40 -3.10 -9.71 -7.03
CA LYS A 40 -3.68 -10.68 -6.10
C LYS A 40 -5.16 -10.41 -5.81
N GLU A 41 -5.80 -9.49 -6.54
CA GLU A 41 -7.19 -9.06 -6.31
C GLU A 41 -8.21 -10.22 -6.35
N LYS A 42 -7.89 -11.31 -7.06
CA LYS A 42 -8.69 -12.54 -7.07
C LYS A 42 -8.80 -13.23 -5.70
N TYR A 43 -7.81 -13.03 -4.83
CA TYR A 43 -7.69 -13.73 -3.54
C TYR A 43 -7.83 -12.81 -2.34
N GLN A 44 -7.33 -11.58 -2.48
CA GLN A 44 -7.40 -10.57 -1.42
C GLN A 44 -7.33 -9.18 -2.04
N ILE A 45 -8.06 -8.25 -1.44
CA ILE A 45 -7.99 -6.84 -1.83
C ILE A 45 -7.17 -6.05 -0.83
N PHE A 46 -6.70 -4.91 -1.33
CA PHE A 46 -5.86 -3.98 -0.60
C PHE A 46 -6.53 -2.62 -0.64
N PHE A 47 -6.54 -1.95 0.51
CA PHE A 47 -7.03 -0.59 0.64
C PHE A 47 -5.90 0.30 1.13
N ASN A 48 -5.89 1.53 0.62
CA ASN A 48 -5.05 2.61 1.11
C ASN A 48 -5.96 3.56 1.90
N LEU A 49 -5.71 3.66 3.20
CA LEU A 49 -6.44 4.53 4.11
C LEU A 49 -5.61 5.77 4.39
N ALA A 50 -6.12 6.94 4.04
CA ALA A 50 -5.58 8.21 4.49
C ALA A 50 -6.24 8.55 5.84
N VAL A 51 -5.48 8.39 6.92
CA VAL A 51 -5.97 8.59 8.29
C VAL A 51 -5.35 9.84 8.92
N PRO A 52 -6.05 10.52 9.83
CA PRO A 52 -5.45 11.57 10.65
C PRO A 52 -4.37 11.02 11.58
N LEU A 53 -3.30 11.80 11.81
CA LEU A 53 -2.12 11.37 12.58
C LEU A 53 -2.44 11.07 14.05
N ASN A 54 -3.48 11.70 14.60
CA ASN A 54 -3.93 11.53 15.99
C ASN A 54 -4.66 10.20 16.25
N VAL A 55 -5.08 9.48 15.20
CA VAL A 55 -5.80 8.20 15.32
C VAL A 55 -5.09 7.05 14.63
N GLU A 56 -3.93 7.32 14.01
CA GLU A 56 -3.12 6.34 13.33
C GLU A 56 -2.80 5.12 14.19
N GLU A 57 -2.39 5.34 15.45
CA GLU A 57 -2.07 4.24 16.38
C GLU A 57 -3.27 3.32 16.63
N LYS A 58 -4.50 3.87 16.62
CA LYS A 58 -5.72 3.07 16.78
C LYS A 58 -5.96 2.16 15.58
N TYR A 59 -5.59 2.61 14.38
CA TYR A 59 -5.68 1.78 13.18
C TYR A 59 -4.66 0.63 13.16
N PHE A 60 -3.62 0.68 13.99
CA PHE A 60 -2.67 -0.42 14.19
C PHE A 60 -3.05 -1.37 15.31
N ASP A 61 -4.10 -1.06 16.05
CA ASP A 61 -4.59 -1.93 17.10
C ASP A 61 -5.05 -3.27 16.50
N ALA A 62 -4.52 -4.36 17.05
CA ALA A 62 -4.87 -5.71 16.60
C ALA A 62 -6.33 -6.04 16.90
N ASP A 63 -6.91 -5.42 17.93
CA ASP A 63 -8.30 -5.64 18.35
C ASP A 63 -9.30 -4.88 17.48
N LEU A 64 -8.84 -3.88 16.71
CA LEU A 64 -9.71 -3.13 15.81
C LEU A 64 -10.18 -3.98 14.64
N TRP A 65 -9.31 -4.82 14.09
CA TRP A 65 -9.58 -5.49 12.82
C TRP A 65 -10.02 -6.94 13.01
N PRO A 66 -10.90 -7.45 12.13
CA PRO A 66 -11.23 -8.86 12.14
C PRO A 66 -10.01 -9.71 11.81
N THR A 67 -10.04 -10.96 12.26
CA THR A 67 -8.93 -11.90 12.07
C THR A 67 -8.53 -12.04 10.60
N GLY A 68 -7.23 -11.96 10.34
CA GLY A 68 -6.66 -12.11 8.99
C GLY A 68 -6.44 -10.78 8.25
N ILE A 69 -6.86 -9.66 8.82
CA ILE A 69 -6.53 -8.34 8.30
C ILE A 69 -5.14 -7.91 8.75
N ILE A 70 -4.37 -7.37 7.81
CA ILE A 70 -3.00 -6.91 8.03
C ILE A 70 -2.93 -5.43 7.66
N VAL A 71 -2.47 -4.62 8.60
CA VAL A 71 -2.22 -3.18 8.44
C VAL A 71 -0.71 -2.95 8.33
N ASN A 72 -0.28 -2.15 7.36
CA ASN A 72 1.11 -1.78 7.18
C ASN A 72 1.24 -0.30 6.85
N TYR A 73 2.31 0.33 7.32
CA TYR A 73 2.75 1.67 6.91
C TYR A 73 3.23 1.73 5.45
N PHE A 74 3.43 0.57 4.82
CA PHE A 74 4.29 0.44 3.65
C PHE A 74 3.49 0.53 2.36
N GLN A 75 3.52 1.70 1.70
CA GLN A 75 3.49 1.71 0.23
C GLN A 75 4.84 1.19 -0.24
N ASN A 76 4.83 0.16 -1.09
CA ASN A 76 6.04 -0.53 -1.53
C ASN A 76 6.96 0.41 -2.35
N ILE A 77 7.76 1.23 -1.67
CA ILE A 77 8.87 1.98 -2.24
C ILE A 77 9.93 0.93 -2.57
N GLN A 78 9.85 0.35 -3.77
CA GLN A 78 10.99 -0.13 -4.57
C GLN A 78 10.52 -0.75 -5.89
N CYS A 79 10.11 0.10 -6.84
CA CYS A 79 10.60 -0.12 -8.20
C CYS A 79 12.08 0.27 -8.21
N ARG A 80 12.98 -0.62 -7.74
CA ARG A 80 14.37 -0.53 -8.20
C ARG A 80 14.30 -0.82 -9.70
N LYS A 81 14.16 0.23 -10.52
CA LYS A 81 14.63 0.13 -11.90
C LYS A 81 16.06 -0.35 -11.76
N GLN A 82 16.36 -1.56 -12.24
CA GLN A 82 17.75 -1.91 -12.48
C GLN A 82 18.28 -0.83 -13.41
N VAL A 83 19.01 0.13 -12.86
CA VAL A 83 19.88 0.96 -13.66
C VAL A 83 20.90 -0.03 -14.19
N LYS A 84 20.69 -0.52 -15.43
CA LYS A 84 21.77 -1.15 -16.18
C LYS A 84 22.85 -0.09 -16.27
N GLN A 85 23.86 -0.17 -15.40
CA GLN A 85 25.06 0.62 -15.56
C GLN A 85 25.70 0.14 -16.86
N ARG A 86 25.41 0.83 -17.96
CA ARG A 86 26.16 0.66 -19.20
C ARG A 86 27.54 1.23 -18.92
N THR A 87 28.51 0.38 -18.64
CA THR A 87 29.90 0.80 -18.56
C THR A 87 30.32 1.26 -19.95
N LEU A 88 30.61 2.55 -20.11
CA LEU A 88 31.26 3.08 -21.31
C LEU A 88 32.70 2.57 -21.31
N MET A 89 32.99 1.57 -22.14
CA MET A 89 34.38 1.23 -22.47
C MET A 89 34.78 1.98 -23.72
N ASN A 90 35.84 2.77 -23.61
CA ASN A 90 36.42 3.50 -24.73
C ASN A 90 37.56 2.66 -25.31
N ILE A 91 37.31 1.96 -26.41
CA ILE A 91 38.33 1.19 -27.12
C ILE A 91 38.50 1.84 -28.50
N ASN A 92 39.71 2.30 -28.81
CA ASN A 92 40.10 2.87 -30.11
C ASN A 92 39.20 4.03 -30.59
N ASN A 93 38.92 5.01 -29.71
CA ASN A 93 38.14 6.23 -30.03
C ASN A 93 36.71 5.97 -30.58
N LYS A 94 36.14 4.78 -30.36
CA LYS A 94 34.73 4.49 -30.65
C LYS A 94 34.00 4.15 -29.36
N GLN A 95 32.94 4.89 -29.05
CA GLN A 95 32.03 4.59 -27.94
C GLN A 95 31.16 3.38 -28.33
N ILE A 96 31.26 2.29 -27.57
CA ILE A 96 30.44 1.09 -27.76
C ILE A 96 29.65 0.84 -26.47
N TYR A 97 28.33 0.66 -26.60
CA TYR A 97 27.46 0.28 -25.50
C TYR A 97 27.35 -1.25 -25.45
N VAL A 98 27.80 -1.85 -24.35
CA VAL A 98 27.64 -3.29 -24.09
C VAL A 98 26.52 -3.49 -23.07
N CYS A 99 25.66 -4.49 -23.31
CA CYS A 99 24.49 -4.81 -22.49
C CYS A 99 24.78 -5.88 -21.43
#